data_AF-A0A959SZU5-F1
#
_entry.id   AF-A0A959SZU5-F1
#
_cell.length_a   1.000
_cell.length_b   1.000
_cell.length_c   1.000
_cell.angle_alpha   90.00
_cell.angle_beta   90.00
_cell.angle_gamma   90.00
#
_symmetry.space_group_name_H-M   'P 1'
#
loop_
_entity.id
_entity.type
_entity.pdbx_description
1 polymer ?
#
loop_
_entity_poly.entity_id
_entity_poly.type
_entity_poly.pdbx_seq_one_letter_code
_entity_poly.pdbx_strand_id
1 'polypeptide(L)'
;MILKSLPLLAAGILFTAPHEELRDMSIGDPLPAADVRMTDVSAKEMTLQQLAKENGLLVIFSCNTCPFVVGTDDSEGWEGRYPELGSHCRKNG
;
A
#
# COMPACT_ATOMS: atom_id res chain seq x y z
N MET A 1 -21.61 14.72 45.62
CA MET A 1 -22.22 14.58 44.27
C MET A 1 -21.28 14.95 43.12
N ILE A 2 -20.04 15.39 43.37
CA ILE A 2 -19.10 15.86 42.33
C ILE A 2 -18.19 14.75 41.77
N LEU A 3 -18.11 13.59 42.43
CA LEU A 3 -17.19 12.50 42.06
C LEU A 3 -17.76 11.50 41.03
N LYS A 4 -19.07 11.54 40.73
CA LYS A 4 -19.72 10.62 39.77
C LYS A 4 -19.76 11.14 38.33
N SER A 5 -19.37 12.39 38.10
CA SER A 5 -19.37 13.04 36.78
C SER A 5 -18.03 12.92 36.03
N LEU A 6 -16.99 12.39 36.67
CA LEU A 6 -15.66 12.21 36.07
C LEU A 6 -15.60 11.21 34.88
N PRO A 7 -16.33 10.08 34.83
CA PRO A 7 -16.29 9.19 33.66
C PRO A 7 -17.00 9.76 32.43
N LEU A 8 -17.88 10.77 32.61
CA LEU A 8 -18.61 11.39 31.50
C LEU A 8 -17.73 12.35 30.69
N LEU A 9 -16.70 12.94 31.32
CA LEU A 9 -15.74 13.83 30.65
C LEU A 9 -14.70 13.06 29.83
N ALA A 10 -14.31 11.86 30.28
CA ALA A 10 -13.36 11.00 29.56
C ALA A 10 -13.94 10.39 28.27
N ALA A 11 -15.26 10.14 28.22
CA ALA A 11 -15.94 9.61 27.03
C ALA A 11 -16.01 10.62 25.87
N GLY A 12 -15.99 11.93 26.15
CA GLY A 12 -16.05 12.99 25.14
C GLY A 12 -14.76 13.15 24.33
N ILE A 13 -13.60 12.82 24.92
CA ILE A 13 -12.28 12.99 24.29
C ILE A 13 -12.03 11.95 23.20
N LEU A 14 -12.66 10.76 23.29
CA LEU A 14 -12.46 9.69 22.31
C LEU A 14 -13.22 9.94 20.99
N PHE A 15 -14.28 10.76 21.00
CA PHE A 15 -15.11 11.04 19.82
C PHE A 15 -14.61 12.21 18.96
N THR A 16 -13.68 13.05 19.46
CA THR A 16 -13.15 14.22 18.74
C THR A 16 -11.72 14.02 18.25
N ALA A 17 -11.21 12.78 18.25
CA ALA A 17 -9.91 12.51 17.64
C ALA A 17 -10.01 12.85 16.14
N PRO A 18 -9.21 13.80 15.62
CA PRO A 18 -9.19 14.07 14.19
C PRO A 18 -8.75 12.80 13.48
N HIS A 19 -9.57 12.32 12.53
CA HIS A 19 -9.12 11.31 11.60
C HIS A 19 -8.05 11.98 10.73
N GLU A 20 -6.83 11.43 10.67
CA GLU A 20 -5.87 11.89 9.67
C GLU A 20 -6.52 11.70 8.30
N GLU A 21 -6.60 12.78 7.53
CA GLU A 21 -6.95 12.67 6.12
C GLU A 21 -5.82 11.93 5.41
N LEU A 22 -6.15 10.78 4.84
CA LEU A 22 -5.26 10.09 3.91
C LEU A 22 -5.13 11.00 2.69
N ARG A 23 -3.95 11.57 2.49
CA ARG A 23 -3.66 12.37 1.32
C ARG A 23 -3.64 11.47 0.09
N ASP A 24 -4.55 11.73 -0.84
CA ASP A 24 -4.49 11.12 -2.17
C ASP A 24 -3.25 11.62 -2.92
N MET A 25 -2.58 10.72 -3.62
CA MET A 25 -1.51 11.10 -4.53
C MET A 25 -2.09 11.67 -5.82
N SER A 26 -1.57 12.80 -6.25
CA SER A 26 -1.83 13.41 -7.55
C SER A 26 -0.87 12.88 -8.61
N ILE A 27 -1.28 12.95 -9.88
CA ILE A 27 -0.37 12.63 -11.00
C ILE A 27 0.81 13.61 -10.97
N GLY A 28 2.02 13.07 -10.97
CA GLY A 28 3.26 13.85 -10.90
C GLY A 28 3.84 13.99 -9.49
N ASP A 29 3.15 13.50 -8.47
CA ASP A 29 3.72 13.42 -7.12
C ASP A 29 4.97 12.52 -7.11
N PRO A 30 5.98 12.85 -6.28
CA PRO A 30 7.14 12.01 -6.13
C PRO A 30 6.75 10.65 -5.52
N LEU A 31 7.46 9.59 -5.90
CA LEU A 31 7.29 8.26 -5.32
C LEU A 31 7.54 8.32 -3.80
N PRO A 32 6.55 8.04 -2.94
CA PRO A 32 6.76 8.00 -1.50
C PRO A 32 7.70 6.85 -1.11
N ALA A 33 8.51 7.06 -0.07
CA ALA A 33 9.38 6.04 0.52
C ALA A 33 10.33 5.35 -0.48
N ALA A 34 10.76 6.06 -1.53
CA ALA A 34 11.53 5.48 -2.62
C ALA A 34 12.89 4.90 -2.19
N ASP A 35 13.47 5.41 -1.11
CA ASP A 35 14.77 5.08 -0.53
C ASP A 35 14.69 4.07 0.63
N VAL A 36 13.48 3.66 1.04
CA VAL A 36 13.31 2.62 2.06
C VAL A 36 13.91 1.32 1.58
N ARG A 37 14.79 0.74 2.41
CA ARG A 37 15.43 -0.55 2.14
C ARG A 37 14.49 -1.69 2.47
N MET A 38 14.41 -2.64 1.56
CA MET A 38 13.61 -3.85 1.67
C MET A 38 14.34 -5.03 1.03
N THR A 39 14.21 -6.18 1.66
CA THR A 39 14.77 -7.45 1.17
C THR A 39 13.89 -8.01 0.07
N ASP A 40 14.49 -8.33 -1.08
CA ASP A 40 13.79 -9.01 -2.18
C ASP A 40 13.67 -10.53 -1.96
N VAL A 41 12.97 -11.20 -2.89
CA VAL A 41 12.80 -12.67 -2.90
C VAL A 41 14.11 -13.46 -3.12
N SER A 42 15.20 -12.77 -3.50
CA SER A 42 16.55 -13.32 -3.63
C SER A 42 17.42 -13.02 -2.41
N ALA A 43 16.83 -12.52 -1.32
CA ALA A 43 17.49 -12.10 -0.08
C ALA A 43 18.47 -10.91 -0.25
N LYS A 44 18.32 -10.11 -1.32
CA LYS A 44 19.13 -8.91 -1.56
C LYS A 44 18.43 -7.67 -1.03
N GLU A 45 19.19 -6.80 -0.38
CA GLU A 45 18.73 -5.47 0.03
C GLU A 45 18.65 -4.52 -1.16
N MET A 46 17.48 -3.91 -1.36
CA MET A 46 17.23 -2.94 -2.43
C MET A 46 16.24 -1.85 -1.99
N THR A 47 16.11 -0.82 -2.82
CA THR A 47 15.15 0.28 -2.68
C THR A 47 14.34 0.42 -3.97
N LEU A 48 13.15 1.01 -3.93
CA LEU A 48 12.35 1.24 -5.14
C LEU A 48 13.06 2.19 -6.12
N GLN A 49 13.81 3.18 -5.61
CA GLN A 49 14.58 4.10 -6.43
C GLN A 49 15.63 3.38 -7.31
N GLN A 50 16.22 2.29 -6.80
CA GLN A 50 17.20 1.48 -7.55
C GLN A 50 16.57 0.59 -8.63
N LEU A 51 15.26 0.34 -8.54
CA LEU A 51 14.52 -0.52 -9.47
C LEU A 51 13.96 0.25 -10.67
N ALA A 52 13.79 1.57 -10.54
CA ALA A 52 13.26 2.40 -11.62
C ALA A 52 14.20 2.40 -12.84
N LYS A 53 13.61 2.27 -14.03
CA LYS A 53 14.31 2.31 -15.33
C LYS A 53 14.00 3.60 -16.09
N GLU A 54 14.36 3.67 -17.37
CA GLU A 54 14.15 4.84 -18.23
C GLU A 54 12.67 5.24 -18.29
N ASN A 55 11.76 4.25 -18.45
CA ASN A 55 10.32 4.49 -18.47
C ASN A 55 9.66 4.42 -17.07
N GLY A 56 10.46 4.41 -16.00
CA GLY A 56 9.98 4.41 -14.62
C GLY A 56 9.81 3.02 -13.99
N LEU A 57 8.94 2.94 -12.98
CA LEU A 57 8.65 1.75 -12.19
C LEU A 57 7.14 1.60 -12.01
N LEU A 58 6.60 0.42 -12.32
CA LEU A 58 5.23 0.05 -11.96
C LEU A 58 5.25 -0.67 -10.61
N VAL A 59 4.61 -0.08 -9.60
CA VAL A 59 4.43 -0.68 -8.26
C VAL A 59 3.00 -1.19 -8.14
N ILE A 60 2.84 -2.48 -7.85
CA ILE A 60 1.52 -3.11 -7.65
C ILE A 60 1.40 -3.49 -6.18
N PHE A 61 0.46 -2.85 -5.49
CA PHE A 61 0.08 -3.25 -4.13
C PHE A 61 -0.84 -4.47 -4.23
N SER A 62 -0.45 -5.55 -3.55
CA SER A 62 -1.21 -6.79 -3.54
C SER A 62 -1.38 -7.33 -2.12
N CYS A 63 -2.11 -8.44 -1.99
CA CYS A 63 -2.23 -9.18 -0.74
C CYS A 63 -2.30 -10.68 -1.03
N ASN A 64 -1.82 -11.48 -0.08
CA ASN A 64 -1.69 -12.93 -0.20
C ASN A 64 -2.83 -13.71 0.49
N THR A 65 -3.86 -13.03 0.99
CA THR A 65 -4.91 -13.64 1.82
C THR A 65 -6.33 -13.31 1.39
N CYS A 66 -6.56 -12.23 0.63
CA CYS A 66 -7.91 -11.88 0.18
C CYS A 66 -8.28 -12.70 -1.07
N PRO A 67 -9.38 -13.47 -1.05
CA PRO A 67 -9.78 -14.31 -2.18
C PRO A 67 -10.08 -13.50 -3.45
N PHE A 68 -10.46 -12.23 -3.33
CA PHE A 68 -10.59 -11.37 -4.50
C PHE A 68 -9.25 -11.15 -5.20
N VAL A 69 -8.17 -10.98 -4.44
CA VAL A 69 -6.84 -10.68 -4.99
C VAL A 69 -6.17 -11.95 -5.49
N VAL A 70 -6.06 -12.98 -4.65
CA VAL A 70 -5.34 -14.23 -4.99
C VAL A 70 -6.14 -15.17 -5.90
N GLY A 71 -7.47 -15.03 -5.91
CA GLY A 71 -8.35 -15.92 -6.65
C GLY A 71 -8.94 -17.05 -5.81
N THR A 72 -9.83 -17.81 -6.45
CA THR A 72 -10.54 -18.99 -5.94
C THR A 72 -10.64 -20.02 -7.07
N ASP A 73 -11.22 -21.19 -6.82
CA ASP A 73 -11.39 -22.21 -7.86
C ASP A 73 -12.10 -21.68 -9.13
N ASP A 74 -13.02 -20.72 -8.97
CA ASP A 74 -13.79 -20.12 -10.06
C ASP A 74 -13.25 -18.75 -10.54
N SER A 75 -12.10 -18.27 -10.03
CA SER A 75 -11.60 -16.94 -10.36
C SER A 75 -10.08 -16.86 -10.27
N GLU A 76 -9.44 -16.29 -11.30
CA GLU A 76 -7.99 -16.03 -11.31
C GLU A 76 -7.56 -14.86 -10.41
N GLY A 77 -8.51 -14.19 -9.76
CA GLY A 77 -8.25 -13.03 -8.90
C GLY A 77 -7.67 -11.82 -9.64
N TRP A 78 -7.28 -10.79 -8.89
CA TRP A 78 -6.55 -9.65 -9.47
C TRP A 78 -5.13 -10.02 -9.90
N GLU A 79 -4.47 -10.92 -9.15
CA GLU A 79 -3.09 -11.29 -9.42
C GLU A 79 -2.91 -12.00 -10.78
N GLY A 80 -3.94 -12.66 -11.31
CA GLY A 80 -3.93 -13.25 -12.65
C GLY A 80 -3.61 -12.25 -13.77
N ARG A 81 -3.83 -10.95 -13.56
CA ARG A 81 -3.57 -9.88 -14.55
C ARG A 81 -2.12 -9.37 -14.53
N TYR A 82 -1.40 -9.59 -13.44
CA TYR A 82 -0.06 -9.01 -13.24
C TYR A 82 1.02 -9.56 -14.19
N PRO A 83 1.00 -10.86 -14.61
CA PRO A 83 1.99 -11.38 -15.55
C PRO A 83 2.04 -10.64 -16.88
N GLU A 84 0.89 -10.21 -17.41
CA GLU A 84 0.81 -9.43 -18.66
C GLU A 84 1.45 -8.05 -18.47
N LEU A 85 1.10 -7.35 -17.38
CA LEU A 85 1.72 -6.06 -17.03
C LEU A 85 3.24 -6.19 -16.86
N GLY A 86 3.70 -7.24 -16.17
CA GLY A 86 5.12 -7.53 -16.02
C GLY A 86 5.81 -7.80 -17.36
N SER A 87 5.15 -8.48 -18.30
CA SER A 87 5.65 -8.69 -19.66
C SER A 87 5.77 -7.38 -20.42
N HIS A 88 4.78 -6.49 -20.28
CA HIS A 88 4.82 -5.15 -20.88
C HIS A 88 5.97 -4.31 -20.31
N CYS A 89 6.14 -4.25 -18.99
CA CYS A 89 7.24 -3.52 -18.35
C CYS A 89 8.62 -4.08 -18.72
N ARG A 90 8.76 -5.41 -18.92
CA ARG A 90 10.03 -6.00 -19.36
C ARG A 90 10.39 -5.62 -20.80
N LYS A 91 9.40 -5.46 -21.68
CA LYS A 91 9.59 -5.10 -23.09
C LYS A 91 9.85 -3.61 -23.30
N ASN A 92 9.29 -2.76 -22.44
CA ASN A 92 9.28 -1.31 -22.60
C ASN A 92 9.99 -0.57 -21.46
N GLY A 93 10.75 -1.26 -20.61
CA GLY A 93 11.36 -0.68 -19.40
C GLY A 93 12.71 -0.05 -19.66
#